data_AF-A0A9N9T6R0-F1
#
_entry.id   AF-A0A9N9T6R0-F1
#
_cell.length_a   1.000
_cell.length_b   1.000
_cell.length_c   1.000
_cell.angle_alpha   90.00
_cell.angle_beta   90.00
_cell.angle_gamma   90.00
#
_symmetry.space_group_name_H-M   'P 1'
#
loop_
_entity.id
_entity.type
_entity.pdbx_description
1 polymer ?
#
loop_
_entity_poly.entity_id
_entity_poly.type
_entity_poly.pdbx_seq_one_letter_code
_entity_poly.pdbx_strand_id
1 'polypeptide(L)'
;MTGDHPQFGNLFYLRNIVFYKISPYHIKLFPSFRIKNTIRRILYEAPWIVPPLALSCLVYYSMDNLHEKYQRKIPGQFDDEDNKNDENNKE
;
A
#
# COMPACT_ATOMS: atom_id res chain seq x y z
N MET A 1 -0.27 1.01 -47.49
CA MET A 1 0.30 0.25 -46.36
C MET A 1 -0.82 0.06 -45.35
N THR A 2 -1.65 -0.97 -45.54
CA THR A 2 -2.88 -1.19 -44.76
C THR A 2 -2.56 -2.24 -43.71
N GLY A 3 -2.48 -1.84 -42.44
CA GLY A 3 -2.16 -2.74 -41.35
C GLY A 3 -3.30 -3.72 -41.11
N ASP A 4 -2.96 -5.00 -40.94
CA ASP A 4 -3.89 -6.05 -40.49
C ASP A 4 -4.33 -5.76 -39.06
N HIS A 5 -5.40 -4.97 -38.91
CA HIS A 5 -6.06 -4.76 -37.63
C HIS A 5 -7.14 -5.83 -37.46
N PRO A 6 -7.18 -6.56 -36.34
CA PRO A 6 -8.18 -7.59 -36.13
C PRO A 6 -9.60 -6.99 -36.14
N GLN A 7 -10.37 -7.37 -37.16
CA GLN A 7 -11.75 -6.95 -37.40
C GLN A 7 -12.74 -8.05 -37.00
N PHE A 8 -13.88 -7.66 -36.43
CA PHE A 8 -14.95 -8.60 -36.07
C PHE A 8 -15.27 -9.52 -37.25
N GLY A 9 -15.24 -10.84 -37.01
CA GLY A 9 -15.36 -11.87 -38.05
C GLY A 9 -14.05 -12.61 -38.36
N ASN A 10 -12.88 -12.00 -38.13
CA ASN A 10 -11.56 -12.64 -38.29
C ASN A 10 -10.73 -12.68 -36.99
N LEU A 11 -11.40 -12.82 -35.83
CA LEU A 11 -10.72 -12.82 -34.53
C LEU A 11 -10.30 -14.24 -34.09
N PHE A 12 -11.22 -15.20 -34.14
CA PHE A 12 -11.00 -16.52 -33.56
C PHE A 12 -11.95 -17.56 -34.16
N TYR A 13 -11.46 -18.79 -34.37
CA TYR A 13 -12.29 -19.91 -34.79
C TYR A 13 -12.94 -20.58 -33.57
N LEU A 14 -14.19 -20.22 -33.27
CA LEU A 14 -14.97 -20.76 -32.17
C LEU A 14 -16.03 -21.74 -32.71
N ARG A 15 -16.12 -22.96 -32.16
CA ARG A 15 -17.12 -23.97 -32.56
C ARG A 15 -17.79 -24.56 -31.32
N ASN A 16 -19.09 -24.84 -31.41
CA ASN A 16 -19.91 -25.53 -30.40
C ASN A 16 -20.03 -24.82 -29.03
N ILE A 17 -20.12 -23.49 -29.00
CA ILE A 17 -20.40 -22.73 -27.76
C ILE A 17 -21.77 -22.07 -27.86
N VAL A 18 -22.67 -22.41 -26.94
CA VAL A 18 -24.02 -21.83 -26.86
C VAL A 18 -24.07 -20.85 -25.69
N PHE A 19 -24.42 -19.61 -25.98
CA PHE A 19 -24.60 -18.56 -24.98
C PHE A 19 -26.08 -18.21 -24.84
N TYR A 20 -26.58 -18.18 -23.62
CA TYR A 20 -27.92 -17.70 -23.32
C TYR A 20 -27.84 -16.30 -22.73
N LYS A 21 -28.69 -15.39 -23.22
CA LYS A 21 -28.79 -14.02 -22.75
C LYS A 21 -30.25 -13.66 -22.53
N ILE A 22 -30.53 -12.94 -21.45
CA ILE A 22 -31.85 -12.41 -21.15
C ILE A 22 -31.87 -10.93 -21.53
N SER A 23 -32.99 -10.46 -22.09
CA SER A 23 -33.18 -9.05 -22.45
C SER A 23 -33.03 -8.15 -21.21
N PRO A 24 -32.32 -7.00 -21.30
CA PRO A 24 -32.06 -6.13 -20.15
C PRO A 24 -33.31 -5.69 -19.39
N TYR A 25 -34.44 -5.54 -20.07
CA TYR A 25 -35.71 -5.11 -19.48
C TYR A 25 -36.33 -6.14 -18.52
N HIS A 26 -35.87 -7.40 -18.55
CA HIS A 26 -36.36 -8.47 -17.69
C HIS A 26 -35.47 -8.70 -16.45
N ILE A 27 -34.34 -8.00 -16.35
CA ILE A 27 -33.35 -8.21 -15.28
C ILE A 27 -33.41 -7.03 -14.31
N LYS A 28 -33.32 -7.32 -13.01
CA LYS A 28 -33.06 -6.27 -12.01
C LYS A 28 -31.67 -5.70 -12.23
N LEU A 29 -31.53 -4.38 -12.26
CA LEU A 29 -30.23 -3.70 -12.43
C LEU A 29 -29.20 -4.10 -11.36
N PHE A 30 -29.67 -4.35 -10.13
CA PHE A 30 -28.86 -4.83 -9.01
C PHE A 30 -29.55 -6.03 -8.35
N PRO A 31 -29.39 -7.23 -8.91
CA PRO A 31 -30.13 -8.40 -8.46
C PRO A 31 -29.70 -8.87 -7.06
N SER A 32 -28.48 -8.52 -6.62
CA SER A 32 -27.99 -8.79 -5.28
C SER A 32 -26.89 -7.81 -4.89
N PHE A 33 -26.91 -7.33 -3.64
CA PHE A 33 -25.78 -6.64 -3.05
C PHE A 33 -24.59 -7.61 -2.94
N ARG A 34 -23.60 -7.45 -3.82
CA ARG A 34 -22.42 -8.33 -3.93
C ARG A 34 -21.39 -8.14 -2.81
N ILE A 35 -21.83 -7.71 -1.63
CA ILE A 35 -21.00 -7.36 -0.47
C ILE A 35 -20.09 -8.54 -0.09
N LYS A 36 -20.62 -9.76 -0.06
CA LYS A 36 -19.84 -10.98 0.22
C LYS A 36 -18.70 -11.18 -0.78
N ASN A 37 -18.95 -10.93 -2.07
CA ASN A 37 -17.92 -11.05 -3.10
C ASN A 37 -16.89 -9.93 -3.00
N THR A 38 -17.31 -8.70 -2.67
CA THR A 38 -16.39 -7.57 -2.46
C THR A 38 -15.47 -7.84 -1.27
N ILE A 39 -16.01 -8.29 -0.13
CA ILE A 39 -15.21 -8.66 1.05
C ILE A 39 -14.24 -9.80 0.71
N ARG A 40 -14.69 -10.82 -0.02
CA ARG A 40 -13.82 -11.91 -0.49
C ARG A 40 -12.65 -11.41 -1.34
N ARG A 41 -12.89 -10.44 -2.24
CA ARG A 41 -11.83 -9.85 -3.08
C ARG A 41 -10.82 -9.07 -2.23
N ILE A 42 -11.29 -8.24 -1.30
CA ILE A 42 -10.42 -7.47 -0.40
C ILE A 42 -9.54 -8.40 0.44
N LEU A 43 -10.13 -9.45 1.03
CA LEU A 43 -9.39 -10.43 1.83
C LEU A 43 -8.33 -11.19 1.01
N TYR A 44 -8.61 -11.46 -0.27
CA TYR A 44 -7.65 -12.15 -1.14
C TYR A 44 -6.46 -11.26 -1.51
N GLU A 45 -6.68 -9.95 -1.65
CA GLU A 45 -5.65 -8.98 -2.01
C GLU A 45 -4.88 -8.46 -0.78
N ALA A 46 -5.47 -8.51 0.42
CA ALA A 46 -4.89 -8.00 1.65
C ALA A 46 -3.46 -8.51 1.95
N PRO A 47 -3.10 -9.80 1.77
CA PRO A 47 -1.74 -10.27 2.05
C PRO A 47 -0.64 -9.64 1.19
N TRP A 48 -1.00 -9.08 0.03
CA TRP A 48 -0.04 -8.44 -0.87
C TRP A 48 0.11 -6.94 -0.59
N ILE A 49 -0.97 -6.30 -0.16
CA ILE A 49 -1.04 -4.85 0.02
C ILE A 49 -0.71 -4.45 1.47
N VAL A 50 -1.15 -5.24 2.45
CA VAL A 50 -1.02 -4.91 3.87
C VAL A 50 0.43 -4.95 4.36
N PRO A 51 1.28 -5.94 4.03
CA PRO A 51 2.65 -5.97 4.53
C PRO A 51 3.50 -4.74 4.17
N PRO A 52 3.57 -4.27 2.91
CA PRO A 52 4.36 -3.08 2.59
C PRO A 52 3.80 -1.82 3.26
N LEU A 53 2.48 -1.69 3.38
CA LEU A 53 1.86 -0.57 4.10
C LEU A 53 2.18 -0.59 5.60
N ALA A 54 2.04 -1.75 6.24
CA ALA A 54 2.35 -1.92 7.66
C ALA A 54 3.83 -1.64 7.94
N LEU A 55 4.72 -2.11 7.06
CA LEU A 55 6.15 -1.83 7.16
C LEU A 55 6.44 -0.34 7.02
N SER A 56 5.84 0.34 6.05
CA SER A 56 5.99 1.78 5.87
C SER A 56 5.52 2.57 7.10
N CYS A 57 4.36 2.22 7.67
CA CYS A 57 3.87 2.86 8.89
C CYS A 57 4.83 2.64 10.05
N LEU A 58 5.32 1.41 10.24
CA LEU A 58 6.25 1.09 11.32
C LEU A 58 7.56 1.89 11.18
N VAL A 59 8.11 1.97 9.97
CA VAL A 59 9.31 2.79 9.69
C VAL A 59 9.03 4.25 10.03
N TYR A 60 7.93 4.81 9.53
CA TYR A 60 7.56 6.20 9.82
C TYR A 60 7.50 6.49 11.32
N TYR A 61 6.73 5.69 12.07
CA TYR A 61 6.62 5.86 13.52
C TYR A 61 7.96 5.70 14.25
N SER A 62 8.80 4.75 13.82
CA SER A 62 10.12 4.56 14.43
C SER A 62 11.03 5.76 14.21
N MET A 63 11.03 6.35 13.01
CA MET A 63 11.87 7.49 12.68
C MET A 63 11.41 8.76 13.39
N ASP A 64 10.10 8.98 13.47
CA ASP A 64 9.52 10.13 14.17
C ASP A 64 9.89 10.13 15.66
N ASN A 65 9.71 8.98 16.33
CA ASN A 65 10.09 8.80 17.73
C ASN A 65 11.60 8.98 17.96
N LEU A 66 12.44 8.49 17.04
CA LEU A 66 13.89 8.67 17.13
C LEU A 66 14.26 10.15 16.90
N HIS A 67 13.66 10.80 15.92
CA HIS A 67 13.88 12.21 15.63
C HIS A 67 13.60 13.08 16.84
N GLU A 68 12.45 12.89 17.49
CA GLU A 68 12.12 13.60 18.73
C GLU A 68 13.09 13.30 19.87
N LYS A 69 13.59 12.06 19.96
CA LYS A 69 14.55 11.66 21.01
C LYS A 69 15.92 12.31 20.80
N TYR A 70 16.43 12.34 19.57
CA TYR A 70 17.75 12.88 19.24
C TYR A 70 17.80 14.41 19.21
N GLN A 71 16.66 15.08 19.08
CA GLN A 71 16.58 16.54 19.25
C GLN A 71 16.75 16.98 20.71
N ARG A 72 16.57 16.08 21.67
CA ARG A 72 16.71 16.40 23.10
C ARG A 72 18.18 16.33 23.51
N LYS A 73 18.56 17.22 24.43
CA LYS A 73 19.89 17.19 25.06
C LYS A 73 20.07 15.89 25.83
N ILE A 74 21.26 15.31 25.73
CA ILE A 74 21.64 14.09 26.47
C ILE A 74 22.25 14.54 27.80
N PRO A 75 21.72 14.11 28.96
CA PRO A 75 22.33 14.41 30.25
C PRO A 75 23.70 13.72 30.36
N GLY A 76 24.72 14.43 30.84
CA GLY A 76 26.09 13.92 30.99
C GLY A 76 27.01 14.12 29.78
N GLN A 77 26.53 14.72 28.67
CA GLN A 77 27.35 14.94 27.47
C GLN A 77 28.42 16.04 27.67
N PHE A 78 28.24 16.97 28.61
CA PHE A 78 29.12 18.13 28.81
C PHE A 78 29.89 18.12 30.14
N ASP A 79 29.64 17.13 31.00
CA ASP A 79 30.20 17.09 32.36
C ASP A 79 31.73 17.04 32.37
N ASP A 80 32.36 16.45 31.34
CA ASP A 80 33.81 16.34 31.21
C ASP A 80 34.49 17.64 30.71
N GLU A 81 33.75 18.54 30.06
CA GLU A 81 34.27 19.83 29.57
C GLU A 81 34.29 20.86 30.70
N ASP A 82 33.25 20.91 31.51
CA ASP A 82 33.17 21.80 32.67
C ASP A 82 34.28 21.50 33.70
N ASN A 83 34.53 20.21 33.98
CA ASN A 83 35.53 19.77 34.96
C ASN A 83 36.98 20.13 34.55
N LYS A 84 37.32 20.03 33.25
CA LYS A 84 38.64 20.43 32.73
C LYS A 84 38.84 21.95 32.71
N ASN A 85 37.78 22.72 32.51
CA ASN A 85 37.84 24.18 32.55
C ASN A 85 38.04 24.71 33.97
N ASP A 86 37.52 24.01 34.98
CA ASP A 86 37.76 24.30 36.40
C ASP A 86 39.19 23.96 36.85
N GLU A 87 39.79 22.89 36.30
CA GLU A 87 41.18 22.51 36.55
C GLU A 87 42.18 23.52 35.96
N ASN A 88 41.95 23.99 34.72
CA ASN A 88 42.80 25.00 34.07
C ASN A 88 42.69 26.41 34.67
N ASN A 89 41.63 26.72 35.44
CA ASN A 89 41.48 28.00 36.16
C ASN A 89 42.06 27.98 37.60
N LYS A 90 42.55 26.82 38.07
CA LYS A 90 43.17 26.66 39.39
C LYS A 90 44.71 26.71 39.37
N GLU A 91 45.33 26.62 38.19
CA GLU A 91 46.74 26.99 37.95
C GLU A 91 46.87 28.49 37.65
#